data_AF-A0A0T5Z4T2-F1
#
_entry.id   AF-A0A0T5Z4T2-F1
#
_cell.length_a   1.000
_cell.length_b   1.000
_cell.length_c   1.000
_cell.angle_alpha   90.00
_cell.angle_beta   90.00
_cell.angle_gamma   90.00
#
_symmetry.space_group_name_H-M   'P 1'
#
loop_
_entity.id
_entity.type
_entity.pdbx_description
1 polymer ?
#
loop_
_entity_poly.entity_id
_entity_poly.type
_entity_poly.pdbx_seq_one_letter_code
_entity_poly.pdbx_strand_id
1 'polypeptide(L)'
;GPHIVDLDDARMGPAIQDLWMFLSGDRLYASARLADLLEGYTQFRDFNPRELHLIEPLRTLRMMHYAAWIARRWKDPAFPRAFPHFGSANFWGEHILTLREQAAALDEPTLVWD
;
A
#
# COMPACT_ATOMS: atom_id res chain seq x y z
N GLY A 1 -1.83 -24.27 -6.25
CA GLY A 1 -0.90 -23.22 -5.77
C GLY A 1 -1.63 -21.89 -5.73
N PRO A 2 -0.97 -20.79 -5.33
CA PRO A 2 -1.55 -19.46 -5.45
C PRO A 2 -1.82 -19.12 -6.93
N HIS A 3 -2.93 -18.45 -7.20
CA HIS A 3 -3.27 -17.90 -8.50
C HIS A 3 -3.35 -16.38 -8.37
N ILE A 4 -2.52 -15.67 -9.12
CA ILE A 4 -2.55 -14.20 -9.19
C ILE A 4 -3.47 -13.83 -10.34
N VAL A 5 -4.47 -13.01 -10.06
CA VAL A 5 -5.49 -12.55 -11.02
C VAL A 5 -5.62 -11.03 -10.91
N ASP A 6 -6.26 -10.42 -11.92
CA ASP A 6 -6.48 -8.97 -12.04
C ASP A 6 -5.16 -8.17 -12.25
N LEU A 7 -4.79 -8.01 -13.53
CA LEU A 7 -3.53 -7.38 -13.96
C LEU A 7 -3.75 -6.04 -14.67
N ASP A 8 -4.93 -5.46 -14.55
CA ASP A 8 -5.28 -4.17 -15.15
C ASP A 8 -4.51 -2.99 -14.53
N ASP A 9 -4.12 -3.11 -13.26
CA ASP A 9 -3.24 -2.17 -12.55
C ASP A 9 -1.74 -2.47 -12.70
N ALA A 10 -1.36 -3.53 -13.43
CA ALA A 10 0.03 -3.94 -13.59
C ALA A 10 0.86 -2.87 -14.32
N ARG A 11 2.01 -2.50 -13.74
CA ARG A 11 2.93 -1.47 -14.26
C ARG A 11 4.38 -1.82 -13.96
N MET A 12 5.30 -1.14 -14.64
CA MET A 12 6.72 -1.19 -14.29
C MET A 12 6.97 -0.36 -13.02
N GLY A 13 7.63 -0.96 -12.03
CA GLY A 13 7.90 -0.34 -10.74
C GLY A 13 8.97 -1.10 -9.94
N PRO A 14 9.29 -0.61 -8.73
CA PRO A 14 10.16 -1.33 -7.80
C PRO A 14 9.48 -2.64 -7.35
N ALA A 15 10.26 -3.70 -7.12
CA ALA A 15 9.75 -4.99 -6.71
C ALA A 15 8.95 -4.92 -5.40
N ILE A 16 9.34 -4.04 -4.48
CA ILE A 16 8.63 -3.85 -3.21
C ILE A 16 7.14 -3.51 -3.40
N GLN A 17 6.74 -2.90 -4.53
CA GLN A 17 5.35 -2.55 -4.83
C GLN A 17 4.43 -3.78 -4.84
N ASP A 18 4.96 -4.93 -5.26
CA ASP A 18 4.22 -6.19 -5.31
C ASP A 18 4.30 -6.96 -3.98
N LEU A 19 5.11 -6.50 -3.02
CA LEU A 19 5.46 -7.25 -1.80
C LEU A 19 4.94 -6.59 -0.52
N TRP A 20 5.03 -5.26 -0.39
CA TRP A 20 4.79 -4.59 0.90
C TRP A 20 3.37 -4.76 1.42
N MET A 21 2.41 -5.00 0.53
CA MET A 21 1.00 -5.16 0.89
C MET A 21 0.71 -6.50 1.63
N PHE A 22 1.66 -7.43 1.66
CA PHE A 22 1.57 -8.63 2.49
C PHE A 22 2.00 -8.40 3.94
N LEU A 23 2.57 -7.23 4.25
CA LEU A 23 3.01 -6.86 5.60
C LEU A 23 1.84 -6.23 6.36
N SER A 24 1.73 -6.56 7.65
CA SER A 24 0.68 -6.06 8.54
C SER A 24 1.16 -6.05 9.98
N GLY A 25 0.32 -5.56 10.90
CA GLY A 25 0.60 -5.63 12.34
C GLY A 25 1.68 -4.67 12.81
N ASP A 26 2.19 -4.91 14.02
CA ASP A 26 3.27 -4.11 14.58
C ASP A 26 4.60 -4.35 13.86
N ARG A 27 5.61 -3.53 14.19
CA ARG A 27 6.93 -3.57 13.56
C ARG A 27 7.62 -4.92 13.72
N LEU A 28 7.46 -5.61 14.85
CA LEU A 28 8.11 -6.89 15.09
C LEU A 28 7.49 -7.97 14.20
N TYR A 29 6.16 -8.00 14.16
CA TYR A 29 5.41 -8.90 13.30
C TYR A 29 5.70 -8.63 11.81
N ALA A 30 5.67 -7.37 11.38
CA ALA A 30 5.98 -6.98 10.01
C ALA A 30 7.41 -7.37 9.61
N SER A 31 8.39 -7.17 10.48
CA SER A 31 9.78 -7.59 10.26
C SER A 31 9.90 -9.10 10.07
N ALA A 32 9.25 -9.91 10.92
CA ALA A 32 9.26 -11.35 10.80
C ALA A 32 8.60 -11.84 9.50
N ARG A 33 7.45 -11.25 9.12
CA ARG A 33 6.77 -11.58 7.86
C ARG A 33 7.59 -11.15 6.64
N LEU A 34 8.27 -10.01 6.71
CA LEU A 34 9.17 -9.54 5.65
C LEU A 34 10.31 -10.54 5.42
N ALA A 35 10.93 -11.04 6.49
CA ALA A 35 11.99 -12.03 6.40
C ALA A 35 11.52 -13.31 5.68
N ASP A 36 10.41 -13.90 6.13
CA ASP A 36 9.82 -15.10 5.49
C ASP A 36 9.51 -14.86 4.00
N LEU A 37 8.93 -13.68 3.67
CA LEU A 37 8.57 -13.32 2.30
C LEU A 37 9.80 -13.16 1.40
N LEU A 38 10.81 -12.45 1.88
CA LEU A 38 12.03 -12.20 1.11
C LEU A 38 12.90 -13.46 0.98
N GLU A 39 12.91 -14.35 1.98
CA GLU A 39 13.54 -15.66 1.87
C GLU A 39 12.93 -16.45 0.69
N GLY A 40 11.59 -16.52 0.60
CA GLY A 40 10.92 -17.20 -0.51
C GLY A 40 11.11 -16.51 -1.86
N TYR A 41 11.02 -15.18 -1.91
CA TYR A 41 11.20 -14.40 -3.14
C TYR A 41 12.62 -14.54 -3.71
N THR A 42 13.62 -14.51 -2.84
CA THR A 42 15.05 -14.56 -3.24
C THR A 42 15.51 -15.92 -3.74
N GLN A 43 14.70 -16.97 -3.58
CA GLN A 43 14.91 -18.23 -4.29
C GLN A 43 14.78 -18.09 -5.82
N PHE A 44 14.08 -17.06 -6.30
CA PHE A 44 13.79 -16.85 -7.72
C PHE A 44 14.38 -15.55 -8.28
N ARG A 45 14.52 -14.51 -7.44
CA ARG A 45 14.98 -13.19 -7.89
C ARG A 45 15.63 -12.39 -6.77
N ASP A 46 16.76 -11.75 -7.06
CA ASP A 46 17.42 -10.84 -6.12
C ASP A 46 16.51 -9.68 -5.71
N PHE A 47 16.59 -9.29 -4.44
CA PHE A 47 15.87 -8.15 -3.89
C PHE A 47 16.86 -7.05 -3.46
N ASN A 48 16.56 -5.79 -3.79
CA ASN A 48 17.35 -4.65 -3.38
C ASN A 48 16.81 -4.10 -2.05
N PRO A 49 17.53 -4.23 -0.91
CA PRO A 49 17.03 -3.79 0.40
C PRO A 49 16.70 -2.29 0.47
N ARG A 50 17.29 -1.47 -0.41
CA ARG A 50 16.97 -0.03 -0.47
C ARG A 50 15.52 0.24 -0.84
N GLU A 51 14.85 -0.71 -1.50
CA GLU A 51 13.44 -0.57 -1.84
C GLU A 51 12.52 -0.60 -0.60
N LEU A 52 12.98 -1.10 0.55
CA LEU A 52 12.20 -1.05 1.80
C LEU A 52 11.87 0.39 2.22
N HIS A 53 12.73 1.36 1.90
CA HIS A 53 12.46 2.78 2.12
C HIS A 53 11.26 3.31 1.33
N LEU A 54 10.78 2.57 0.32
CA LEU A 54 9.65 2.97 -0.52
C LEU A 54 8.30 2.50 0.03
N ILE A 55 8.28 1.67 1.08
CA ILE A 55 7.02 1.12 1.64
C ILE A 55 6.06 2.25 2.04
N GLU A 56 6.51 3.16 2.90
CA GLU A 56 5.66 4.26 3.40
C GLU A 56 5.33 5.29 2.31
N PRO A 57 6.26 5.71 1.42
CA PRO A 57 5.92 6.53 0.26
C PRO A 57 4.88 5.89 -0.67
N LEU A 58 5.01 4.60 -1.00
CA LEU A 58 4.08 3.89 -1.88
C LEU A 58 2.70 3.72 -1.22
N ARG A 59 2.66 3.45 0.09
CA ARG A 59 1.41 3.42 0.86
C ARG A 59 0.70 4.77 0.83
N THR A 60 1.45 5.85 1.05
CA THR A 60 0.93 7.22 0.98
C THR A 60 0.33 7.54 -0.40
N LEU A 61 1.07 7.21 -1.47
CA LEU A 61 0.58 7.35 -2.84
C LEU A 61 -0.69 6.53 -3.08
N ARG A 62 -0.74 5.28 -2.58
CA ARG A 62 -1.93 4.42 -2.70
C ARG A 62 -3.15 5.04 -2.03
N MET A 63 -3.01 5.62 -0.84
CA MET A 63 -4.11 6.30 -0.13
C MET A 63 -4.67 7.48 -0.93
N MET A 64 -3.79 8.35 -1.45
CA MET A 64 -4.21 9.50 -2.25
C MET A 64 -4.82 9.07 -3.59
N HIS A 65 -4.21 8.08 -4.26
CA HIS A 65 -4.73 7.55 -5.50
C HIS A 65 -6.08 6.86 -5.34
N TYR A 66 -6.35 6.19 -4.22
CA TYR A 66 -7.65 5.60 -3.94
C TYR A 66 -8.76 6.68 -3.90
N ALA A 67 -8.55 7.75 -3.13
CA ALA A 67 -9.51 8.86 -3.07
C ALA A 67 -9.70 9.52 -4.46
N ALA A 68 -8.60 9.74 -5.20
CA ALA A 68 -8.65 10.29 -6.55
C ALA A 68 -9.35 9.35 -7.56
N TRP A 69 -9.17 8.04 -7.42
CA TRP A 69 -9.78 7.02 -8.27
C TRP A 69 -11.30 7.02 -8.13
N ILE A 70 -11.82 7.14 -6.91
CA ILE A 70 -13.26 7.32 -6.65
C ILE A 70 -13.74 8.64 -7.26
N ALA A 71 -13.08 9.76 -6.95
CA ALA A 71 -13.49 11.08 -7.41
C ALA A 71 -13.58 11.18 -8.93
N ARG A 72 -12.60 10.63 -9.66
CA ARG A 72 -12.55 10.65 -11.13
C ARG A 72 -13.69 9.87 -11.77
N ARG A 73 -14.22 8.85 -11.07
CA ARG A 73 -15.29 7.98 -11.54
C ARG A 73 -16.66 8.31 -10.96
N TRP A 74 -16.78 9.42 -10.22
CA TRP A 74 -18.01 9.77 -9.50
C TRP A 74 -19.26 9.92 -10.39
N LYS A 75 -19.08 10.22 -11.69
CA LYS A 75 -20.18 10.29 -12.67
C LYS A 75 -20.74 8.92 -13.07
N ASP A 76 -20.01 7.84 -12.85
CA ASP A 76 -20.50 6.48 -13.04
C ASP A 76 -21.50 6.12 -11.92
N PRO A 77 -22.75 5.75 -12.22
CA PRO A 77 -23.76 5.42 -11.22
C PRO A 77 -23.36 4.31 -10.23
N ALA A 78 -22.41 3.44 -10.58
CA ALA A 78 -21.90 2.42 -9.67
C ALA A 78 -21.14 3.02 -8.47
N PHE A 79 -20.46 4.16 -8.65
CA PHE A 79 -19.58 4.74 -7.64
C PHE A 79 -20.32 5.38 -6.47
N PRO A 80 -21.32 6.25 -6.67
CA PRO A 80 -22.15 6.75 -5.57
C PRO A 80 -22.87 5.64 -4.79
N ARG A 81 -23.20 4.52 -5.46
CA ARG A 81 -23.83 3.35 -4.82
C ARG A 81 -22.86 2.55 -3.97
N ALA A 82 -21.63 2.35 -4.46
CA ALA A 82 -20.59 1.59 -3.74
C ALA A 82 -19.89 2.41 -2.65
N PHE A 83 -19.81 3.74 -2.82
CA PHE A 83 -19.10 4.66 -1.92
C PHE A 83 -20.00 5.81 -1.44
N PRO A 84 -21.15 5.52 -0.79
CA PRO A 84 -22.16 6.54 -0.46
C PRO A 84 -21.64 7.64 0.48
N HIS A 85 -20.62 7.36 1.28
CA HIS A 85 -20.06 8.30 2.25
C HIS A 85 -18.91 9.14 1.70
N PHE A 86 -18.45 8.93 0.45
CA PHE A 86 -17.27 9.59 -0.10
C PHE A 86 -17.36 11.12 -0.07
N GLY A 87 -18.55 11.68 -0.29
CA GLY A 87 -18.77 13.14 -0.23
C GLY A 87 -18.99 13.70 1.19
N SER A 88 -18.99 12.86 2.22
CA SER A 88 -19.32 13.29 3.58
C SER A 88 -18.16 13.95 4.31
N ALA A 89 -18.45 14.89 5.21
CA ALA A 89 -17.43 15.49 6.07
C ALA A 89 -16.70 14.46 6.94
N ASN A 90 -17.40 13.41 7.39
CA ASN A 90 -16.79 12.34 8.19
C ASN A 90 -15.70 11.60 7.40
N PHE A 91 -15.99 11.17 6.17
CA PHE A 91 -15.02 10.49 5.31
C PHE A 91 -13.76 11.32 5.10
N TRP A 92 -13.92 12.61 4.77
CA TRP A 92 -12.76 13.48 4.54
C TRP A 92 -12.00 13.80 5.84
N GLY A 93 -12.71 13.88 6.98
CA GLY A 93 -12.09 13.99 8.30
C GLY A 93 -11.20 12.79 8.63
N GLU A 94 -11.73 11.57 8.44
CA GLU A 94 -10.98 10.33 8.62
C GLU A 94 -9.80 10.24 7.64
N HIS A 95 -10.01 10.55 6.35
CA HIS A 95 -8.93 10.50 5.36
C HIS A 95 -7.77 11.44 5.70
N ILE A 96 -8.06 12.65 6.18
CA ILE A 96 -7.04 13.60 6.65
C ILE A 96 -6.33 13.08 7.89
N LEU A 97 -7.05 12.50 8.85
CA LEU A 97 -6.45 11.90 10.04
C LEU A 97 -5.48 10.78 9.64
N THR A 98 -5.89 9.85 8.78
CA THR A 98 -5.03 8.77 8.31
C THR A 98 -3.81 9.30 7.56
N LEU A 99 -3.95 10.35 6.75
CA LEU A 99 -2.79 10.98 6.09
C LEU A 99 -1.81 11.62 7.08
N ARG A 100 -2.28 12.12 8.22
CA ARG A 100 -1.40 12.65 9.28
C ARG A 100 -0.66 11.54 10.02
N GLU A 101 -1.33 10.43 10.32
CA GLU A 101 -0.69 9.23 10.86
C GLU A 101 0.35 8.68 9.89
N GLN A 102 0.00 8.63 8.60
CA GLN A 102 0.92 8.21 7.54
C GLN A 102 2.12 9.17 7.39
N ALA A 103 1.92 10.48 7.61
CA ALA A 103 3.02 11.44 7.62
C ALA A 103 4.00 11.17 8.76
N ALA A 104 3.53 10.79 9.95
CA ALA A 104 4.40 10.37 11.05
C ALA A 104 5.14 9.06 10.71
N ALA A 105 4.46 8.09 10.08
CA ALA A 105 5.07 6.83 9.66
C ALA A 105 6.19 7.02 8.62
N LEU A 106 6.10 8.04 7.75
CA LEU A 106 7.16 8.39 6.80
C LEU A 106 8.47 8.81 7.48
N ASP A 107 8.40 9.35 8.71
CA ASP A 107 9.56 9.77 9.49
C ASP A 107 10.15 8.62 10.34
N GLU A 108 9.46 7.48 10.42
CA GLU A 108 9.96 6.31 11.15
C GLU A 108 11.08 5.59 10.39
N PRO A 109 12.01 4.90 11.08
CA PRO A 109 13.00 4.06 10.43
C PRO A 109 12.33 2.99 9.57
N THR A 110 12.81 2.78 8.34
CA THR A 110 12.36 1.68 7.47
C THR A 110 12.53 0.31 8.15
N LEU A 111 11.77 -0.68 7.70
CA LEU A 111 12.10 -2.09 7.99
C LEU A 111 13.50 -2.41 7.46
N VAL A 112 14.18 -3.32 8.15
CA VAL A 112 15.55 -3.75 7.83
C VAL A 112 15.51 -5.23 7.47
N TRP A 113 16.27 -5.60 6.45
CA TRP A 113 16.51 -6.97 6.03
C TRP A 113 18.02 -7.07 5.78
N ASP A 114 18.70 -7.79 6.67
CA ASP A 114 20.14 -8.03 6.64
C ASP A 114 20.47 -9.37 5.97
#